data_AF-A0A9W7Y8R2-F1
#
_entry.id   AF-A0A9W7Y8R2-F1
#
_cell.length_a   1.000
_cell.length_b   1.000
_cell.length_c   1.000
_cell.angle_alpha   90.00
_cell.angle_beta   90.00
_cell.angle_gamma   90.00
#
_symmetry.space_group_name_H-M   'P 1'
#
loop_
_entity.id
_entity.type
_entity.pdbx_description
1 polymer ?
#
loop_
_entity_poly.entity_id
_entity_poly.type
_entity_poly.pdbx_seq_one_letter_code
_entity_poly.pdbx_strand_id
1 'polypeptide(L)'
;MAMITLAALGIYSAVKHRHGKRTTALYVGLLVVGFGSTAFHATLKYTTQLLDELPMLYLCAVGLYAVIEHDRAIKFGIKVPVVIGLFQVAITLAYLFWLQNPIFHQVAFALTAFSSVVFGYKRLHEMEVSSETRRLLYRLNLYGYLGMLGGFLVWNIDNIFCHQLRSYRTYVGAPLDALLQLHGWWHIMTAYGSTYLLLWTHMIRLARLGHDHLFSIHYFLGLFPYVDLNRPKRVD
;
A
#
# COMPACT_ATOMS: atom_id res chain seq x y z
N MET A 1 3.83 -1.05 13.89
CA MET A 1 5.19 -1.65 13.77
C MET A 1 5.44 -2.34 12.43
N ALA A 2 4.67 -3.37 12.03
CA ALA A 2 4.88 -4.05 10.74
C ALA A 2 4.95 -3.08 9.55
N MET A 3 3.97 -2.17 9.41
CA MET A 3 3.93 -1.19 8.32
C MET A 3 5.17 -0.30 8.23
N ILE A 4 5.66 0.21 9.38
CA ILE A 4 6.86 1.03 9.46
C ILE A 4 8.08 0.23 8.99
N THR A 5 8.25 -1.01 9.48
CA THR A 5 9.36 -1.87 9.10
C THR A 5 9.38 -2.15 7.60
N LEU A 6 8.23 -2.50 7.01
CA LEU A 6 8.13 -2.78 5.57
C LEU A 6 8.36 -1.55 4.72
N ALA A 7 7.81 -0.40 5.13
CA ALA A 7 8.05 0.86 4.47
C ALA A 7 9.55 1.23 4.51
N ALA A 8 10.21 1.07 5.66
CA ALA A 8 11.63 1.34 5.80
C ALA A 8 12.49 0.41 4.93
N LEU A 9 12.18 -0.89 4.88
CA LEU A 9 12.85 -1.85 3.99
C LEU A 9 12.64 -1.49 2.51
N GLY A 10 11.43 -1.08 2.13
CA GLY A 10 11.11 -0.62 0.78
C GLY A 10 11.87 0.66 0.40
N ILE A 11 11.97 1.63 1.31
CA ILE A 11 12.79 2.85 1.12
C ILE A 11 14.26 2.48 0.98
N TYR A 12 14.79 1.64 1.87
CA TYR A 12 16.18 1.19 1.83
C TYR A 12 16.51 0.53 0.49
N SER A 13 15.68 -0.41 0.04
CA SER A 13 15.81 -1.04 -1.29
C SER A 13 15.74 0.00 -2.42
N ALA A 14 14.77 0.92 -2.38
CA ALA A 14 14.61 1.97 -3.39
C ALA A 14 15.83 2.89 -3.51
N VAL A 15 16.42 3.26 -2.39
CA VAL A 15 17.62 4.11 -2.36
C VAL A 15 18.85 3.32 -2.78
N LYS A 16 19.08 2.15 -2.19
CA LYS A 16 20.26 1.30 -2.45
C LYS A 16 20.36 0.90 -3.92
N HIS A 17 19.25 0.52 -4.54
CA HIS A 17 19.19 0.02 -5.92
C HIS A 17 18.75 1.08 -6.93
N ARG A 18 18.60 2.34 -6.50
CA ARG A 18 18.22 3.49 -7.36
C ARG A 18 16.93 3.26 -8.15
N HIS A 19 15.90 2.70 -7.51
CA HIS A 19 14.57 2.48 -8.10
C HIS A 19 13.86 3.78 -8.52
N GLY A 20 14.36 4.92 -8.05
CA GLY A 20 13.91 6.25 -8.45
C GLY A 20 12.96 6.90 -7.44
N LYS A 21 12.82 8.23 -7.55
CA LYS A 21 12.09 9.06 -6.58
C LYS A 21 10.62 8.65 -6.41
N ARG A 22 9.98 8.17 -7.48
CA ARG A 22 8.57 7.76 -7.45
C ARG A 22 8.36 6.56 -6.52
N THR A 23 9.20 5.54 -6.64
CA THR A 23 9.13 4.34 -5.80
C THR A 23 9.47 4.67 -4.35
N THR A 24 10.48 5.51 -4.14
CA THR A 24 10.78 6.04 -2.80
C THR A 24 9.60 6.80 -2.20
N ALA A 25 8.92 7.66 -2.97
CA ALA A 25 7.77 8.41 -2.50
C ALA A 25 6.59 7.52 -2.08
N LEU A 26 6.34 6.41 -2.79
CA LEU A 26 5.33 5.43 -2.42
C LEU A 26 5.63 4.80 -1.05
N TYR A 27 6.86 4.34 -0.82
CA TYR A 27 7.22 3.74 0.48
C TYR A 27 7.33 4.79 1.60
N VAL A 28 7.72 6.04 1.29
CA VAL A 28 7.64 7.14 2.26
C VAL A 28 6.19 7.41 2.64
N GLY A 29 5.25 7.41 1.69
CA GLY A 29 3.83 7.54 2.00
C GLY A 29 3.35 6.42 2.93
N LEU A 30 3.75 5.17 2.67
CA LEU A 30 3.44 4.05 3.57
C LEU A 30 4.06 4.21 4.96
N LEU A 31 5.27 4.78 5.05
CA LEU A 31 5.93 5.07 6.31
C LEU A 31 5.14 6.11 7.13
N VAL A 32 4.64 7.17 6.48
CA VAL A 32 3.82 8.20 7.12
C VAL A 32 2.52 7.60 7.66
N VAL A 33 1.82 6.75 6.88
CA VAL A 33 0.65 5.99 7.35
C VAL A 33 1.01 5.18 8.59
N GLY A 34 2.13 4.45 8.56
CA GLY A 34 2.56 3.63 9.70
C GLY A 34 2.81 4.42 10.98
N PHE A 35 3.42 5.61 10.88
CA PHE A 35 3.61 6.51 12.02
C PHE A 35 2.31 7.13 12.50
N GLY A 36 1.45 7.58 11.59
CA GLY A 36 0.13 8.12 11.90
C GLY A 36 -0.74 7.12 12.65
N SER A 37 -0.84 5.90 12.11
CA SER A 37 -1.54 4.78 12.75
C SER A 37 -1.00 4.49 14.15
N THR A 38 0.32 4.44 14.31
CA THR A 38 0.94 4.22 15.63
C THR A 38 0.59 5.35 16.61
N ALA A 39 0.64 6.61 16.18
CA ALA A 39 0.28 7.75 17.00
C ALA A 39 -1.20 7.76 17.38
N PHE A 40 -2.09 7.40 16.45
CA PHE A 40 -3.52 7.28 16.72
C PHE A 40 -3.81 6.18 17.72
N HIS A 41 -3.34 4.96 17.50
CA HIS A 41 -3.63 3.86 18.43
C HIS A 41 -2.96 4.01 19.80
N ALA A 42 -1.90 4.83 19.91
CA ALA A 42 -1.29 5.16 21.19
C ALA A 42 -2.07 6.24 21.98
N THR A 43 -2.88 7.07 21.32
CA THR A 43 -3.47 8.26 21.96
C THR A 43 -4.99 8.39 21.84
N LEU A 44 -5.58 7.76 20.82
CA LEU A 44 -7.00 7.81 20.45
C LEU A 44 -7.58 9.23 20.32
N LYS A 45 -6.73 10.19 19.91
CA LYS A 45 -7.15 11.58 19.70
C LYS A 45 -7.58 11.81 18.25
N TYR A 46 -8.56 12.67 18.05
CA TYR A 46 -9.03 13.07 16.71
C TYR A 46 -7.89 13.62 15.84
N THR A 47 -7.01 14.46 16.42
CA THR A 47 -5.86 15.01 15.69
C THR A 47 -4.91 13.93 15.16
N THR A 48 -4.66 12.88 15.93
CA THR A 48 -3.86 11.75 15.50
C THR A 48 -4.64 10.79 14.60
N GLN A 49 -5.97 10.73 14.71
CA GLN A 49 -6.82 9.99 13.76
C GLN A 49 -6.68 10.57 12.35
N LEU A 50 -6.67 11.90 12.22
CA LEU A 50 -6.40 12.57 10.95
C LEU A 50 -5.01 12.22 10.40
N LEU A 51 -4.03 12.04 11.28
CA LEU A 51 -2.66 11.62 10.89
C LEU A 51 -2.61 10.15 10.44
N ASP A 52 -3.54 9.30 10.87
CA ASP A 52 -3.67 7.92 10.38
C ASP A 52 -4.43 7.88 9.04
N GLU A 53 -5.62 8.49 9.01
CA GLU A 53 -6.56 8.39 7.91
C GLU A 53 -6.14 9.19 6.66
N LEU A 54 -5.76 10.46 6.80
CA LEU A 54 -5.47 11.32 5.64
C LEU A 54 -4.26 10.83 4.83
N PRO A 55 -3.13 10.41 5.43
CA PRO A 55 -2.01 9.88 4.67
C PRO A 55 -2.34 8.63 3.84
N MET A 56 -3.34 7.83 4.23
CA MET A 56 -3.80 6.70 3.42
C MET A 56 -4.35 7.18 2.07
N LEU A 57 -5.14 8.24 2.06
CA LEU A 57 -5.68 8.86 0.85
C LEU A 57 -4.56 9.39 -0.04
N TYR A 58 -3.58 10.07 0.56
CA TYR A 58 -2.46 10.66 -0.17
C TYR A 58 -1.55 9.59 -0.78
N LEU A 59 -1.30 8.49 -0.07
CA LEU A 59 -0.56 7.34 -0.60
C LEU A 59 -1.27 6.76 -1.83
N CYS A 60 -2.59 6.53 -1.76
CA CYS A 60 -3.37 6.06 -2.90
C CYS A 60 -3.33 7.04 -4.07
N ALA A 61 -3.36 8.35 -3.81
CA ALA A 61 -3.25 9.38 -4.82
C ALA A 61 -1.88 9.37 -5.54
N VAL A 62 -0.78 9.20 -4.79
CA VAL A 62 0.56 9.02 -5.37
C VAL A 62 0.63 7.72 -6.18
N GLY A 63 0.01 6.64 -5.70
CA GLY A 63 -0.13 5.38 -6.43
C GLY A 63 -0.88 5.54 -7.76
N LEU A 64 -2.01 6.25 -7.74
CA LEU A 64 -2.80 6.55 -8.93
C LEU A 64 -1.99 7.36 -9.96
N TYR A 65 -1.29 8.40 -9.51
CA TYR A 65 -0.37 9.14 -10.37
C TYR A 65 0.73 8.23 -10.94
N ALA A 66 1.29 7.33 -10.13
CA ALA A 66 2.37 6.44 -10.53
C ALA A 66 1.98 5.48 -11.67
N VAL A 67 0.74 4.97 -11.66
CA VAL A 67 0.19 4.10 -12.73
C VAL A 67 -0.29 4.88 -13.95
N ILE A 68 -0.81 6.10 -13.78
CA ILE A 68 -1.23 6.94 -14.91
C ILE A 68 0.01 7.38 -15.70
N GLU A 69 1.01 7.95 -15.03
CA GLU A 69 2.23 8.49 -15.62
C GLU A 69 3.38 7.45 -15.69
N HIS A 70 3.06 6.19 -15.98
CA HIS A 70 4.00 5.07 -15.94
C HIS A 70 5.02 5.01 -17.11
N ASP A 71 4.88 5.84 -18.14
CA ASP A 71 5.76 5.88 -19.32
C ASP A 71 7.15 6.51 -19.02
N ARG A 72 8.07 6.42 -19.99
CA ARG A 72 9.42 7.02 -19.90
C ARG A 72 9.37 8.54 -19.86
N ALA A 73 8.60 9.14 -20.78
CA ALA A 73 8.31 10.58 -20.79
C ALA A 73 6.98 10.85 -20.08
N ILE A 74 6.89 11.97 -19.37
CA ILE A 74 5.66 12.39 -18.70
C ILE A 74 4.68 12.86 -19.78
N LYS A 75 3.52 12.21 -19.89
CA LYS A 75 2.56 12.43 -20.98
C LYS A 75 1.68 13.66 -20.73
N PHE A 76 1.20 13.83 -19.50
CA PHE A 76 0.24 14.88 -19.14
C PHE A 76 0.87 16.03 -18.33
N GLY A 77 2.19 15.98 -18.10
CA GLY A 77 2.94 16.99 -17.37
C GLY A 77 2.40 17.20 -15.95
N ILE A 78 2.18 18.48 -15.59
CA ILE A 78 1.69 18.87 -14.27
C ILE A 78 0.17 18.69 -14.10
N LYS A 79 -0.58 18.42 -15.19
CA LYS A 79 -2.05 18.40 -15.15
C LYS A 79 -2.60 17.29 -14.24
N VAL A 80 -2.10 16.07 -14.39
CA VAL A 80 -2.54 14.92 -13.58
C VAL A 80 -2.27 15.13 -12.08
N PRO A 81 -1.04 15.48 -11.62
CA PRO A 81 -0.80 15.69 -10.21
C PRO A 81 -1.57 16.90 -9.65
N VAL A 82 -1.83 17.94 -10.44
CA VAL A 82 -2.71 19.06 -10.01
C VAL A 82 -4.14 18.61 -9.82
N VAL A 83 -4.73 17.88 -10.77
CA VAL A 83 -6.12 17.39 -10.65
C VAL A 83 -6.26 16.44 -9.47
N ILE A 84 -5.36 15.47 -9.33
CA ILE A 84 -5.35 14.55 -8.19
C ILE A 84 -5.16 15.32 -6.89
N GLY A 85 -4.22 16.28 -6.84
CA GLY A 85 -3.95 17.08 -5.66
C GLY A 85 -5.15 17.94 -5.22
N LEU A 86 -5.79 18.64 -6.15
CA LEU A 86 -6.99 19.44 -5.88
C LEU A 86 -8.14 18.56 -5.37
N PHE A 87 -8.31 17.37 -5.94
CA PHE A 87 -9.31 16.42 -5.47
C PHE A 87 -9.03 15.94 -4.03
N GLN A 88 -7.78 15.62 -3.69
CA GLN A 88 -7.40 15.24 -2.33
C GLN A 88 -7.52 16.37 -1.32
N VAL A 89 -7.22 17.62 -1.73
CA VAL A 89 -7.46 18.81 -0.91
C VAL A 89 -8.95 18.99 -0.65
N ALA A 90 -9.79 18.86 -1.68
CA ALA A 90 -11.24 18.96 -1.52
C ALA A 90 -11.80 17.90 -0.56
N ILE A 91 -11.37 16.63 -0.68
CA ILE A 91 -11.75 15.56 0.26
C ILE A 91 -11.27 15.88 1.68
N THR A 92 -10.04 16.37 1.82
CA THR A 92 -9.47 16.71 3.14
C THR A 92 -10.26 17.81 3.82
N LEU A 93 -10.53 18.91 3.10
CA LEU A 93 -11.33 20.02 3.63
C LEU A 93 -12.75 19.55 3.95
N ALA A 94 -13.37 18.77 3.06
CA ALA A 94 -14.68 18.14 3.28
C ALA A 94 -14.70 17.36 4.60
N TYR A 95 -13.69 16.51 4.83
CA TYR A 95 -13.57 15.66 6.02
C TYR A 95 -13.33 16.45 7.32
N LEU A 96 -12.52 17.51 7.26
CA LEU A 96 -12.18 18.32 8.43
C LEU A 96 -13.36 19.16 8.93
N PHE A 97 -14.10 19.78 8.02
CA PHE A 97 -15.06 20.83 8.38
C PHE A 97 -16.52 20.42 8.29
N TRP A 98 -16.87 19.41 7.49
CA TRP A 98 -18.28 19.09 7.21
C TRP A 98 -18.66 17.62 7.37
N LEU A 99 -17.78 16.69 6.98
CA LEU A 99 -18.12 15.27 6.81
C LEU A 99 -17.26 14.35 7.70
N GLN A 100 -17.23 14.60 9.01
CA GLN A 100 -16.41 13.85 9.98
C GLN A 100 -16.86 12.39 10.22
N ASN A 101 -17.74 11.85 9.38
CA ASN A 101 -18.13 10.46 9.42
C ASN A 101 -17.03 9.60 8.77
N PRO A 102 -16.43 8.62 9.47
CA PRO A 102 -15.33 7.82 8.93
C PRO A 102 -15.72 7.03 7.67
N ILE A 103 -17.01 6.78 7.43
CA ILE A 103 -17.49 6.16 6.19
C ILE A 103 -17.15 7.02 4.97
N PHE A 104 -17.17 8.36 5.08
CA PHE A 104 -16.79 9.25 4.00
C PHE A 104 -15.33 9.02 3.58
N HIS A 105 -14.42 8.96 4.57
CA HIS A 105 -13.01 8.63 4.33
C HIS A 105 -12.86 7.24 3.70
N GLN A 106 -13.53 6.23 4.25
CA GLN A 106 -13.45 4.84 3.77
C GLN A 106 -13.85 4.72 2.29
N VAL A 107 -14.95 5.37 1.89
CA VAL A 107 -15.41 5.37 0.49
C VAL A 107 -14.41 6.11 -0.41
N ALA A 108 -13.94 7.30 -0.01
CA ALA A 108 -12.96 8.06 -0.78
C ALA A 108 -11.64 7.29 -0.97
N PHE A 109 -11.18 6.62 0.09
CA PHE A 109 -10.02 5.74 0.07
C PHE A 109 -10.23 4.56 -0.88
N ALA A 110 -11.34 3.84 -0.74
CA ALA A 110 -11.66 2.68 -1.57
C ALA A 110 -11.72 3.06 -3.06
N LEU A 111 -12.37 4.17 -3.42
CA LEU A 111 -12.47 4.64 -4.80
C LEU A 111 -11.10 5.00 -5.39
N THR A 112 -10.25 5.69 -4.63
CA THR A 112 -8.90 6.09 -5.09
C THR A 112 -7.99 4.86 -5.24
N ALA A 113 -8.02 3.95 -4.27
CA ALA A 113 -7.28 2.70 -4.31
C ALA A 113 -7.73 1.81 -5.48
N PHE A 114 -9.04 1.61 -5.65
CA PHE A 114 -9.61 0.82 -6.74
C PHE A 114 -9.25 1.41 -8.11
N SER A 115 -9.34 2.72 -8.27
CA SER A 115 -8.91 3.41 -9.49
C SER A 115 -7.45 3.11 -9.84
N SER A 116 -6.55 3.12 -8.84
CA SER A 116 -5.13 2.81 -9.06
C SER A 116 -4.95 1.39 -9.62
N VAL A 117 -5.74 0.43 -9.13
CA VAL A 117 -5.66 -0.94 -9.63
C VAL A 117 -6.27 -1.09 -11.02
N VAL A 118 -7.42 -0.46 -11.29
CA VAL A 118 -8.02 -0.46 -12.63
C VAL A 118 -7.04 0.10 -13.67
N PHE A 119 -6.42 1.24 -13.39
CA PHE A 119 -5.41 1.82 -14.28
C PHE A 119 -4.17 0.93 -14.39
N GLY A 120 -3.71 0.33 -13.30
CA GLY A 120 -2.57 -0.61 -13.34
C GLY A 120 -2.85 -1.85 -14.21
N TYR A 121 -4.06 -2.43 -14.13
CA TYR A 121 -4.48 -3.52 -15.00
C TYR A 121 -4.57 -3.08 -16.46
N LYS A 122 -5.13 -1.90 -16.72
CA LYS A 122 -5.16 -1.33 -18.07
C LYS A 122 -3.74 -1.25 -18.65
N ARG A 123 -2.76 -0.76 -17.87
CA ARG A 123 -1.35 -0.71 -18.31
C ARG A 123 -0.77 -2.10 -18.56
N LEU A 124 -1.03 -3.06 -17.67
CA LEU A 124 -0.57 -4.44 -17.85
C LEU A 124 -1.13 -5.10 -19.13
N HIS A 125 -2.35 -4.74 -19.53
CA HIS A 125 -2.96 -5.23 -20.78
C HIS A 125 -2.42 -4.51 -22.02
N GLU A 126 -2.04 -3.24 -21.92
CA GLU A 126 -1.43 -2.45 -23.01
C GLU A 126 0.03 -2.83 -23.29
N MET A 127 0.69 -3.55 -22.38
CA MET A 127 2.11 -3.90 -22.48
C MET A 127 2.33 -5.32 -23.03
N GLU A 128 3.26 -5.44 -23.97
CA GLU A 128 3.89 -6.69 -24.36
C GLU A 128 5.03 -7.01 -23.41
N VAL A 129 4.85 -8.03 -22.58
CA VAL A 129 5.82 -8.50 -21.59
C VAL A 129 5.98 -10.01 -21.69
N SER A 130 7.12 -10.53 -21.23
CA SER A 130 7.35 -11.98 -21.15
C SER A 130 6.26 -12.67 -20.30
N SER A 131 6.04 -13.96 -20.57
CA SER A 131 5.09 -14.77 -19.80
C SER A 131 5.48 -14.86 -18.31
N GLU A 132 6.78 -14.86 -18.02
CA GLU A 132 7.33 -14.83 -16.67
C GLU A 132 7.00 -13.51 -15.95
N THR A 133 7.29 -12.37 -16.57
CA THR A 133 6.98 -11.04 -16.02
C THR A 133 5.48 -10.88 -15.81
N ARG A 134 4.66 -11.32 -16.77
CA ARG A 134 3.20 -11.29 -16.64
C ARG A 134 2.73 -12.12 -15.44
N ARG A 135 3.22 -13.35 -15.29
CA ARG A 135 2.87 -14.22 -14.15
C ARG A 135 3.29 -13.60 -12.82
N LEU A 136 4.47 -12.99 -12.77
CA LEU A 136 4.95 -12.29 -11.60
C LEU A 136 4.02 -11.13 -11.22
N LEU A 137 3.63 -10.29 -12.18
CA LEU A 137 2.75 -9.14 -11.93
C LEU A 137 1.37 -9.58 -11.43
N TYR A 138 0.76 -10.63 -12.00
CA TYR A 138 -0.49 -11.18 -11.49
C TYR A 138 -0.34 -11.74 -10.08
N ARG A 139 0.77 -12.45 -9.77
CA ARG A 139 1.02 -12.99 -8.43
C ARG A 139 1.21 -11.91 -7.38
N LEU A 140 1.96 -10.86 -7.71
CA LEU A 140 2.14 -9.71 -6.81
C LEU A 140 0.81 -9.02 -6.51
N ASN A 141 0.00 -8.82 -7.55
CA ASN A 141 -1.32 -8.22 -7.39
C ASN A 141 -2.25 -9.12 -6.54
N LEU A 142 -2.28 -10.43 -6.80
CA LEU A 142 -3.06 -11.40 -6.03
C LEU A 142 -2.71 -11.36 -4.54
N TYR A 143 -1.43 -11.43 -4.18
CA TYR A 143 -1.01 -11.34 -2.78
C TYR A 143 -1.32 -9.98 -2.16
N GLY A 144 -1.18 -8.89 -2.94
CA GLY A 144 -1.63 -7.56 -2.55
C GLY A 144 -3.11 -7.53 -2.16
N TYR A 145 -3.97 -8.12 -2.99
CA TYR A 145 -5.40 -8.22 -2.75
C TYR A 145 -5.76 -9.13 -1.57
N LEU A 146 -5.11 -10.28 -1.45
CA LEU A 146 -5.33 -11.17 -0.29
C LEU A 146 -5.01 -10.46 1.02
N GLY A 147 -3.94 -9.66 1.06
CA GLY A 147 -3.62 -8.81 2.21
C GLY A 147 -4.65 -7.71 2.47
N MET A 148 -5.04 -6.97 1.44
CA MET A 148 -6.00 -5.86 1.55
C MET A 148 -7.41 -6.33 1.92
N LEU A 149 -7.98 -7.23 1.13
CA LEU A 149 -9.34 -7.73 1.31
C LEU A 149 -9.45 -8.65 2.53
N GLY A 150 -8.44 -9.49 2.76
CA GLY A 150 -8.38 -10.31 3.97
C GLY A 150 -8.27 -9.44 5.22
N GLY A 151 -7.46 -8.39 5.16
CA GLY A 151 -7.45 -7.36 6.20
C GLY A 151 -8.85 -6.78 6.40
N PHE A 152 -9.49 -6.32 5.34
CA PHE A 152 -10.77 -5.63 5.43
C PHE A 152 -11.85 -6.54 6.02
N LEU A 153 -11.80 -7.82 5.67
CA LEU A 153 -12.64 -8.85 6.27
C LEU A 153 -12.43 -8.93 7.79
N VAL A 154 -11.19 -9.10 8.27
CA VAL A 154 -10.93 -9.21 9.73
C VAL A 154 -11.25 -7.92 10.48
N TRP A 155 -11.06 -6.76 9.85
CA TRP A 155 -11.49 -5.46 10.40
C TRP A 155 -13.01 -5.38 10.57
N ASN A 156 -13.79 -5.83 9.58
CA ASN A 156 -15.25 -5.87 9.69
C ASN A 156 -15.71 -6.86 10.76
N ILE A 157 -15.08 -8.03 10.86
CA ILE A 157 -15.37 -9.01 11.93
C ILE A 157 -15.10 -8.38 13.29
N ASP A 158 -13.99 -7.66 13.47
CA ASP A 158 -13.67 -6.96 14.72
C ASP A 158 -14.75 -5.95 15.11
N ASN A 159 -15.21 -5.13 14.15
CA ASN A 159 -16.24 -4.13 14.39
C ASN A 159 -17.61 -4.76 14.71
N ILE A 160 -18.03 -5.78 13.95
CA ILE A 160 -19.36 -6.40 14.09
C ILE A 160 -19.44 -7.26 15.36
N PHE A 161 -18.41 -8.05 15.65
CA PHE A 161 -18.37 -9.02 16.75
C PHE A 161 -17.52 -8.54 17.94
N CYS A 162 -17.39 -7.22 18.12
CA CYS A 162 -16.53 -6.61 19.14
C CYS A 162 -16.81 -7.14 20.55
N HIS A 163 -18.08 -7.23 20.95
CA HIS A 163 -18.46 -7.69 22.29
C HIS A 163 -18.08 -9.16 22.52
N GLN A 164 -18.30 -10.02 21.53
CA GLN A 164 -17.98 -11.44 21.58
C GLN A 164 -16.46 -11.64 21.63
N LEU A 165 -15.71 -10.97 20.74
CA LEU A 165 -14.25 -11.05 20.71
C LEU A 165 -13.63 -10.58 22.02
N ARG A 166 -14.13 -9.49 22.61
CA ARG A 166 -13.66 -9.00 23.93
C ARG A 166 -13.94 -10.01 25.04
N SER A 167 -15.11 -10.65 25.04
CA SER A 167 -15.44 -11.71 26.01
C SER A 167 -14.49 -12.90 25.86
N TYR A 168 -14.29 -13.41 24.64
CA TYR A 168 -13.35 -14.51 24.39
C TYR A 168 -11.91 -14.18 24.74
N ARG A 169 -11.44 -12.93 24.52
CA ARG A 169 -10.10 -12.48 24.94
C ARG A 169 -9.89 -12.63 26.45
N THR A 170 -10.89 -12.29 27.27
CA THR A 170 -10.80 -12.44 28.73
C THR A 170 -10.73 -13.90 29.17
N TYR A 171 -11.39 -14.80 28.43
CA TYR A 171 -11.33 -16.25 28.69
C TYR A 171 -9.99 -16.87 28.27
N VAL A 172 -9.47 -16.47 27.11
CA VAL A 172 -8.23 -17.02 26.54
C VAL A 172 -6.99 -16.53 27.31
N GLY A 173 -6.96 -15.25 27.67
CA GLY A 173 -5.83 -14.64 28.39
C GLY A 173 -4.54 -14.47 27.55
N ALA A 174 -3.60 -13.72 28.10
CA ALA A 174 -2.33 -13.46 27.44
C ALA A 174 -1.41 -14.70 27.46
N PRO A 175 -0.60 -14.94 26.39
CA PRO A 175 -0.43 -14.12 25.19
C PRO A 175 -1.36 -14.48 24.01
N LEU A 176 -2.22 -15.50 24.17
CA LEU A 176 -3.03 -16.06 23.08
C LEU A 176 -4.23 -15.18 22.72
N ASP A 177 -4.67 -14.30 23.62
CA ASP A 177 -5.69 -13.28 23.35
C ASP A 177 -5.32 -12.33 22.20
N ALA A 178 -4.02 -12.17 21.92
CA ALA A 178 -3.52 -11.43 20.76
C ALA A 178 -4.03 -11.98 19.42
N LEU A 179 -4.30 -13.30 19.33
CA LEU A 179 -4.90 -13.91 18.13
C LEU A 179 -6.31 -13.37 17.85
N LEU A 180 -7.01 -12.94 18.90
CA LEU A 180 -8.36 -12.39 18.81
C LEU A 180 -8.37 -10.87 18.61
N GLN A 181 -7.21 -10.19 18.63
CA GLN A 181 -7.07 -8.75 18.37
C GLN A 181 -7.12 -8.49 16.85
N LEU A 182 -8.29 -8.73 16.23
CA LEU A 182 -8.45 -8.71 14.77
C LEU A 182 -8.14 -7.34 14.15
N HIS A 183 -8.36 -6.24 14.87
CA HIS A 183 -7.88 -4.93 14.44
C HIS A 183 -6.34 -4.84 14.32
N GLY A 184 -5.61 -5.52 15.22
CA GLY A 184 -4.16 -5.65 15.11
C GLY A 184 -3.75 -6.43 13.84
N TRP A 185 -4.47 -7.51 13.54
CA TRP A 185 -4.28 -8.29 12.31
C TRP A 185 -4.60 -7.49 11.05
N TRP A 186 -5.61 -6.62 11.07
CA TRP A 186 -5.89 -5.67 9.98
C TRP A 186 -4.65 -4.86 9.60
N HIS A 187 -3.94 -4.27 10.58
CA HIS A 187 -2.72 -3.49 10.28
C HIS A 187 -1.59 -4.36 9.70
N ILE A 188 -1.46 -5.61 10.14
CA ILE A 188 -0.43 -6.54 9.62
C ILE A 188 -0.77 -6.92 8.17
N MET A 189 -2.02 -7.31 7.91
CA MET A 189 -2.49 -7.74 6.59
C MET A 189 -2.49 -6.60 5.58
N THR A 190 -2.87 -5.39 6.00
CA THR A 190 -2.80 -4.21 5.13
C THR A 190 -1.37 -3.73 4.93
N ALA A 191 -0.48 -3.84 5.90
CA ALA A 191 0.96 -3.59 5.68
C ALA A 191 1.53 -4.57 4.63
N TYR A 192 1.18 -5.84 4.72
CA TYR A 192 1.54 -6.85 3.73
C TYR A 192 0.95 -6.51 2.35
N GLY A 193 -0.37 -6.34 2.26
CA GLY A 193 -1.06 -6.08 0.99
C GLY A 193 -0.58 -4.80 0.31
N SER A 194 -0.34 -3.73 1.08
CA SER A 194 0.11 -2.45 0.53
C SER A 194 1.52 -2.57 -0.02
N THR A 195 2.43 -3.22 0.70
CA THR A 195 3.79 -3.50 0.21
C THR A 195 3.76 -4.22 -1.14
N TYR A 196 2.92 -5.25 -1.29
CA TYR A 196 2.76 -5.97 -2.56
C TYR A 196 2.16 -5.12 -3.67
N LEU A 197 1.17 -4.26 -3.38
CA LEU A 197 0.56 -3.37 -4.39
C LEU A 197 1.50 -2.23 -4.81
N LEU A 198 2.30 -1.69 -3.88
CA LEU A 198 3.35 -0.71 -4.19
C LEU A 198 4.45 -1.34 -5.04
N LEU A 199 4.86 -2.56 -4.70
CA LEU A 199 5.79 -3.34 -5.50
C LEU A 199 5.23 -3.64 -6.89
N TRP A 200 3.98 -4.06 -6.99
CA TRP A 200 3.29 -4.29 -8.27
C TRP A 200 3.28 -3.03 -9.14
N THR A 201 2.97 -1.88 -8.55
CA THR A 201 3.01 -0.57 -9.23
C THR A 201 4.41 -0.24 -9.76
N HIS A 202 5.45 -0.50 -8.96
CA HIS A 202 6.84 -0.32 -9.39
C HIS A 202 7.23 -1.28 -10.52
N MET A 203 6.88 -2.56 -10.40
CA MET A 203 7.21 -3.58 -11.40
C MET A 203 6.49 -3.36 -12.73
N ILE A 204 5.25 -2.85 -12.73
CA ILE A 204 4.58 -2.40 -13.96
C ILE A 204 5.42 -1.36 -14.69
N ARG A 205 5.94 -0.37 -13.96
CA ARG A 205 6.80 0.66 -14.55
C ARG A 205 8.11 0.07 -15.09
N LEU A 206 8.76 -0.81 -14.34
CA LEU A 206 10.01 -1.43 -14.82
C LEU A 206 9.77 -2.25 -16.09
N ALA A 207 8.69 -3.03 -16.15
CA ALA A 207 8.31 -3.78 -17.33
C ALA A 207 7.98 -2.85 -18.51
N ARG A 208 7.28 -1.73 -18.27
CA ARG A 208 7.00 -0.71 -19.29
C ARG A 208 8.27 -0.11 -19.89
N LEU A 209 9.32 0.03 -19.09
CA LEU A 209 10.62 0.56 -19.50
C LEU A 209 11.54 -0.52 -20.11
N GLY A 210 11.10 -1.79 -20.17
CA GLY A 210 11.93 -2.92 -20.61
C GLY A 210 13.08 -3.23 -19.65
N HIS A 211 12.98 -2.81 -18.38
CA HIS A 211 14.00 -2.98 -17.36
C HIS A 211 13.67 -4.10 -16.36
N ASP A 212 12.59 -4.84 -16.54
CA ASP A 212 12.13 -5.93 -15.67
C ASP A 212 13.18 -7.04 -15.51
N HIS A 213 13.95 -7.34 -16.56
CA HIS A 213 15.04 -8.32 -16.53
C HIS A 213 16.23 -7.91 -15.65
N LEU A 214 16.34 -6.64 -15.25
CA LEU A 214 17.44 -6.15 -14.42
C LEU A 214 17.24 -6.43 -12.93
N PHE A 215 16.08 -6.97 -12.54
CA PHE A 215 15.69 -7.07 -11.15
C PHE A 215 15.17 -8.45 -10.76
N SER A 216 15.40 -8.80 -9.51
CA SER A 216 14.86 -9.98 -8.84
C SER A 216 14.06 -9.55 -7.61
N ILE A 217 13.03 -10.32 -7.27
CA ILE A 217 12.26 -10.10 -6.04
C ILE A 217 12.76 -11.08 -5.00
N HIS A 218 13.27 -10.51 -3.90
CA HIS A 218 13.71 -11.25 -2.73
C HIS A 218 12.72 -11.05 -1.59
N TYR A 219 12.73 -11.97 -0.62
CA TYR A 219 11.81 -11.93 0.50
C TYR A 219 12.58 -11.76 1.80
N PHE A 220 12.30 -10.68 2.53
CA PHE A 220 12.75 -10.52 3.91
C PHE A 220 11.89 -11.41 4.83
N LEU A 221 12.57 -12.21 5.66
CA LEU A 221 11.96 -13.24 6.53
C LEU A 221 11.03 -14.22 5.77
N GLY A 222 11.26 -14.42 4.46
CA GLY A 222 10.42 -15.28 3.61
C GLY A 222 9.02 -14.73 3.30
N LEU A 223 8.64 -13.57 3.85
CA LEU A 223 7.28 -13.03 3.76
C LEU A 223 7.19 -11.72 2.98
N PHE A 224 8.23 -10.87 3.05
CA PHE A 224 8.10 -9.49 2.61
C PHE A 224 8.94 -9.19 1.37
N PRO A 225 8.31 -8.89 0.23
CA PRO A 225 9.03 -8.77 -1.01
C PRO A 225 9.73 -7.42 -1.11
N TYR A 226 10.97 -7.43 -1.58
CA TYR A 226 11.70 -6.22 -2.00
C TYR A 226 12.44 -6.50 -3.30
N VAL A 227 12.74 -5.44 -4.05
CA VAL A 227 13.42 -5.54 -5.34
C VAL A 227 14.92 -5.38 -5.15
N ASP A 228 15.69 -6.36 -5.62
CA ASP A 228 17.14 -6.31 -5.74
C ASP A 228 17.53 -6.23 -7.23
N LEU A 229 18.73 -5.75 -7.52
CA LEU A 229 19.31 -5.83 -8.86
C LEU A 229 19.78 -7.26 -9.09
N ASN A 230 19.50 -7.80 -10.27
CA ASN A 230 20.13 -9.05 -10.71
C ASN A 230 21.64 -8.82 -10.74
N ARG A 231 22.38 -9.42 -9.80
CA ARG A 231 23.82 -9.61 -10.01
C ARG A 231 23.96 -10.56 -11.19
N PRO A 232 24.88 -10.33 -12.15
CA PRO A 232 25.21 -11.38 -13.09
C PRO A 232 25.57 -12.62 -12.27
N LYS A 233 24.95 -13.76 -12.58
CA LYS A 233 25.44 -15.05 -12.07
C LYS A 233 26.91 -15.06 -12.44
N ARG A 234 27.82 -15.10 -11.46
CA ARG A 234 29.20 -15.44 -11.77
C ARG A 234 29.11 -16.80 -12.44
N VAL A 235 29.42 -16.81 -13.73
CA VAL A 235 29.70 -18.03 -14.46
C VAL A 235 31.17 -18.22 -14.16
N ASP A 236 31.44 -19.09 -13.21
CA ASP A 236 32.77 -19.61 -12.93
C ASP A 236 33.29 -20.36 -14.17
#